data_AF-A0A419FH63-F1
#
_entry.id   AF-A0A419FH63-F1
#
_cell.length_a   1.000
_cell.length_b   1.000
_cell.length_c   1.000
_cell.angle_alpha   90.00
_cell.angle_beta   90.00
_cell.angle_gamma   90.00
#
_symmetry.space_group_name_H-M   'P 1'
#
loop_
_entity.id
_entity.type
_entity.pdbx_description
1 polymer ?
#
loop_
_entity_poly.entity_id
_entity_poly.type
_entity_poly.pdbx_seq_one_letter_code
_entity_poly.pdbx_strand_id
1 'polypeptide(L)'
;MGNEAPSRNPAGPRTRRAGAHPTAVRVTLLGRFAVCVDGVDVHLPPAAPRLVALAALHHAPISRPRLAELLWPHLEGPVGIASLRSTLSRLRAAQSHLLAPGPGDIAIGLDVTVDVWEREALAARVSNDREAAVHETFAEHPFVELLPGWHDEWVMFERDRLREITIHAIEAQATALAEIRSFARAIPTIYAAMRLDPLRESAVRTLIEIHLAEGNRAQAARCYLTFRDRLRATLQIEPSDELGGLILPLLQRVR
;
A
#
# COMPACT_ATOMS: atom_id res chain seq x y z
N MET A 1 -5.80 -84.87 4.30
CA MET A 1 -4.32 -84.87 4.37
C MET A 1 -3.80 -83.88 3.34
N GLY A 2 -2.88 -82.99 3.76
CA GLY A 2 -2.31 -81.87 2.99
C GLY A 2 -3.06 -80.58 3.29
N ASN A 3 -2.69 -79.67 4.20
CA ASN A 3 -1.42 -79.10 4.68
C ASN A 3 -0.73 -78.10 3.74
N GLU A 4 -1.00 -76.83 4.04
CA GLU A 4 -0.16 -75.61 4.03
C GLU A 4 0.69 -75.14 2.82
N ALA A 5 0.30 -73.93 2.37
CA ALA A 5 1.08 -72.74 2.00
C ALA A 5 1.91 -72.73 0.69
N PRO A 6 1.95 -71.57 -0.02
CA PRO A 6 2.89 -70.55 0.44
C PRO A 6 2.42 -69.09 0.37
N SER A 7 3.10 -68.29 1.20
CA SER A 7 3.51 -66.91 0.96
C SER A 7 2.47 -65.80 1.10
N ARG A 8 2.56 -65.10 2.24
CA ARG A 8 2.41 -63.63 2.34
C ARG A 8 3.15 -63.17 3.60
N ASN A 9 4.38 -62.68 3.44
CA ASN A 9 5.00 -61.82 4.45
C ASN A 9 4.72 -60.34 4.08
N PRO A 10 4.55 -59.43 5.07
CA PRO A 10 3.87 -58.16 4.91
C PRO A 10 4.81 -56.95 4.79
N ALA A 11 4.18 -55.81 4.49
CA ALA A 11 4.63 -54.44 4.77
C ALA A 11 5.92 -53.96 4.07
N GLY A 12 5.75 -53.43 2.85
CA GLY A 12 6.66 -52.43 2.31
C GLY A 12 6.43 -51.06 2.98
N PRO A 13 7.49 -50.27 3.24
CA PRO A 13 7.36 -49.00 3.94
C PRO A 13 6.62 -47.99 3.07
N ARG A 14 5.60 -47.37 3.66
CA ARG A 14 4.90 -46.20 3.08
C ARG A 14 5.93 -45.10 2.86
N THR A 15 6.34 -44.90 1.61
CA THR A 15 7.13 -43.75 1.19
C THR A 15 6.42 -42.47 1.57
N ARG A 16 7.02 -41.77 2.54
CA ARG A 16 6.84 -40.34 2.85
C ARG A 16 6.74 -39.56 1.52
N ARG A 17 5.61 -38.91 1.26
CA ARG A 17 5.53 -37.86 0.23
C ARG A 17 6.44 -36.71 0.68
N ALA A 18 7.54 -36.54 -0.03
CA ALA A 18 8.46 -35.43 0.12
C ALA A 18 7.84 -34.15 -0.48
N GLY A 19 7.87 -33.07 0.31
CA GLY A 19 7.99 -31.68 -0.14
C GLY A 19 6.89 -31.09 -1.03
N ALA A 20 5.70 -30.85 -0.49
CA ALA A 20 4.86 -29.77 -1.03
C ALA A 20 5.60 -28.46 -0.78
N HIS A 21 6.08 -27.80 -1.84
CA HIS A 21 6.53 -26.42 -1.71
C HIS A 21 5.29 -25.59 -1.32
N PRO A 22 5.40 -24.66 -0.37
CA PRO A 22 4.26 -23.81 -0.03
C PRO A 22 3.77 -23.12 -1.30
N THR A 23 2.48 -23.28 -1.61
CA THR A 23 1.83 -22.66 -2.76
C THR A 23 2.03 -21.15 -2.67
N ALA A 24 2.68 -20.56 -3.66
CA ALA A 24 2.95 -19.12 -3.67
C ALA A 24 1.69 -18.40 -4.14
N VAL A 25 0.96 -17.80 -3.21
CA VAL A 25 -0.26 -17.03 -3.50
C VAL A 25 0.05 -15.55 -3.41
N ARG A 26 -0.25 -14.79 -4.46
CA ARG A 26 -0.11 -13.33 -4.49
C ARG A 26 -1.43 -12.65 -4.78
N VAL A 27 -1.76 -11.64 -4.01
CA VAL A 27 -2.82 -10.68 -4.28
C VAL A 27 -2.18 -9.38 -4.78
N THR A 28 -2.63 -8.93 -5.94
CA THR A 28 -2.29 -7.62 -6.51
C THR A 28 -3.49 -6.72 -6.36
N LEU A 29 -3.31 -5.56 -5.72
CA LEU A 29 -4.31 -4.51 -5.58
C LEU A 29 -3.86 -3.21 -6.24
N LEU A 30 -2.55 -3.02 -6.42
CA LEU A 30 -1.99 -1.84 -7.08
C LEU A 30 -2.07 -2.04 -8.60
N GLY A 31 -2.82 -1.17 -9.27
CA GLY A 31 -2.92 -1.07 -10.73
C GLY A 31 -3.94 -2.02 -11.34
N ARG A 32 -4.28 -3.11 -10.65
CA ARG A 32 -5.46 -3.95 -10.92
C ARG A 32 -5.72 -4.85 -9.72
N PHE A 33 -6.94 -5.38 -9.62
CA PHE A 33 -7.19 -6.56 -8.80
C PHE A 33 -6.74 -7.82 -9.55
N ALA A 34 -5.86 -8.61 -8.97
CA ALA A 34 -5.53 -9.95 -9.46
C ALA A 34 -5.17 -10.89 -8.30
N VAL A 35 -5.43 -12.18 -8.49
CA VAL A 35 -4.96 -13.24 -7.61
C VAL A 35 -4.18 -14.23 -8.45
N CYS A 36 -2.94 -14.49 -8.05
CA CYS A 36 -2.03 -15.38 -8.74
C CYS A 36 -1.64 -16.52 -7.80
N VAL A 37 -1.70 -17.76 -8.28
CA VAL A 37 -1.38 -18.98 -7.53
C VAL A 37 -0.35 -19.76 -8.32
N ASP A 38 0.84 -19.94 -7.74
CA ASP A 38 1.99 -20.59 -8.39
C ASP A 38 2.30 -20.01 -9.79
N GLY A 39 2.16 -18.68 -9.93
CA GLY A 39 2.41 -17.96 -11.18
C GLY A 39 1.23 -17.90 -12.16
N VAL A 40 0.09 -18.51 -11.83
CA VAL A 40 -1.11 -18.55 -12.70
C VAL A 40 -2.20 -17.63 -12.16
N ASP A 41 -2.71 -16.74 -13.01
CA ASP A 41 -3.85 -15.88 -12.66
C ASP A 41 -5.13 -16.72 -12.46
N VAL A 42 -5.81 -16.47 -11.35
CA VAL A 42 -7.03 -17.17 -10.94
C VAL A 42 -8.22 -16.23 -10.98
N HIS A 43 -9.29 -16.68 -11.65
CA HIS A 43 -10.58 -16.01 -11.60
C HIS A 43 -11.35 -16.37 -10.32
N LEU A 44 -11.71 -15.35 -9.55
CA LEU A 44 -12.55 -15.52 -8.37
C LEU A 44 -14.05 -15.45 -8.72
N PRO A 45 -14.92 -16.16 -7.98
CA PRO A 45 -16.37 -16.02 -8.11
C PRO A 45 -16.86 -14.58 -7.90
N PRO A 46 -18.05 -14.21 -8.40
CA PRO A 46 -18.61 -12.88 -8.18
C PRO A 46 -18.67 -12.49 -6.69
N ALA A 47 -18.44 -11.21 -6.40
CA ALA A 47 -18.31 -10.61 -5.08
C ALA A 47 -17.06 -11.03 -4.25
N ALA A 48 -16.40 -12.15 -4.56
CA ALA A 48 -15.18 -12.56 -3.87
C ALA A 48 -13.99 -11.59 -4.04
N PRO A 49 -13.77 -10.93 -5.20
CA PRO A 49 -12.73 -9.92 -5.33
C PRO A 49 -12.80 -8.82 -4.25
N ARG A 50 -14.01 -8.29 -3.99
CA ARG A 50 -14.20 -7.23 -2.99
C ARG A 50 -13.91 -7.71 -1.58
N LEU A 51 -14.37 -8.92 -1.25
CA LEU A 51 -14.07 -9.54 0.04
C LEU A 51 -12.56 -9.72 0.26
N VAL A 52 -11.83 -10.21 -0.75
CA VAL A 52 -10.38 -10.43 -0.67
C VAL A 52 -9.64 -9.10 -0.58
N ALA A 53 -9.98 -8.14 -1.44
CA ALA A 53 -9.37 -6.82 -1.43
C ALA A 53 -9.57 -6.12 -0.08
N LEU A 54 -10.79 -6.15 0.46
CA LEU A 54 -11.08 -5.55 1.76
C LEU A 54 -10.34 -6.28 2.90
N ALA A 55 -10.34 -7.61 2.90
CA ALA A 55 -9.56 -8.37 3.89
C ALA A 55 -8.05 -8.10 3.78
N ALA A 56 -7.53 -7.88 2.57
CA ALA A 56 -6.12 -7.56 2.34
C ALA A 56 -5.75 -6.15 2.76
N LEU A 57 -6.64 -5.17 2.62
CA LEU A 57 -6.38 -3.81 3.09
C LEU A 57 -6.47 -3.68 4.62
N HIS A 58 -7.08 -4.66 5.30
CA HIS A 58 -7.02 -4.79 6.75
C HIS A 58 -5.86 -5.69 7.20
N HIS A 59 -4.83 -5.10 7.81
CA HIS A 59 -3.69 -5.87 8.37
C HIS A 59 -4.05 -6.81 9.52
N ALA A 60 -5.20 -6.59 10.16
CA ALA A 60 -5.69 -7.39 11.28
C ALA A 60 -6.97 -8.13 10.88
N PRO A 61 -7.30 -9.27 11.55
CA PRO A 61 -8.56 -9.96 11.33
C PRO A 61 -9.76 -9.00 11.46
N ILE A 62 -10.64 -9.02 10.47
CA ILE A 62 -11.84 -8.19 10.44
C ILE A 62 -13.07 -9.05 10.77
N SER A 63 -13.96 -8.53 11.62
CA SER A 63 -15.16 -9.25 12.01
C SER A 63 -16.10 -9.47 10.81
N ARG A 64 -16.79 -10.61 10.80
CA ARG A 64 -17.78 -10.92 9.75
C ARG A 64 -18.91 -9.88 9.65
N PRO A 65 -19.49 -9.36 10.76
CA PRO A 65 -20.46 -8.28 10.67
C PRO A 65 -19.90 -7.05 9.97
N ARG A 66 -18.68 -6.62 10.32
CA ARG A 66 -18.06 -5.44 9.71
C ARG A 66 -17.78 -5.63 8.22
N LEU A 67 -17.30 -6.80 7.81
CA LEU A 67 -17.15 -7.14 6.40
C LEU A 67 -18.48 -7.09 5.65
N ALA A 68 -19.56 -7.61 6.24
CA ALA A 68 -20.86 -7.58 5.61
C ALA A 68 -21.37 -6.15 5.41
N GLU A 69 -21.22 -5.28 6.41
CA GLU A 69 -21.58 -3.86 6.33
C GLU A 69 -20.82 -3.13 5.22
N LEU A 70 -19.50 -3.34 5.12
CA LEU A 70 -18.66 -2.66 4.13
C LEU A 70 -18.89 -3.15 2.69
N LEU A 71 -19.18 -4.44 2.51
CA LEU A 71 -19.39 -5.04 1.19
C LEU A 71 -20.83 -4.85 0.66
N TRP A 72 -21.80 -4.79 1.56
CA TRP A 72 -23.22 -4.65 1.24
C TRP A 72 -23.90 -3.58 2.10
N PRO A 73 -23.50 -2.31 1.98
CA PRO A 73 -24.00 -1.23 2.86
C PRO A 73 -25.51 -0.96 2.71
N HIS A 74 -26.10 -1.40 1.60
CA HIS A 74 -27.52 -1.23 1.27
C HIS A 74 -28.41 -2.39 1.73
N LEU A 75 -27.83 -3.46 2.30
CA LEU A 75 -28.58 -4.61 2.78
C LEU A 75 -28.76 -4.56 4.29
N GLU A 76 -29.92 -5.01 4.77
CA GLU A 76 -30.15 -5.19 6.20
C GLU A 76 -29.21 -6.27 6.77
N GLY A 77 -28.78 -6.11 8.03
CA GLY A 77 -27.72 -6.91 8.66
C GLY A 77 -27.80 -8.43 8.44
N PRO A 78 -28.96 -9.09 8.69
CA PRO A 78 -29.09 -10.53 8.47
C PRO A 78 -28.84 -10.96 7.01
N VAL A 79 -29.27 -10.15 6.04
CA VAL A 79 -29.13 -10.41 4.60
C VAL A 79 -27.68 -10.19 4.16
N GLY A 80 -27.03 -9.14 4.66
CA GLY A 80 -25.60 -8.90 4.43
C GLY A 80 -24.74 -10.06 4.94
N ILE A 81 -25.01 -10.56 6.15
CA ILE A 81 -24.29 -11.71 6.74
C ILE A 81 -24.54 -13.00 5.93
N ALA A 82 -25.76 -13.22 5.44
CA ALA A 82 -26.04 -14.36 4.56
C ALA A 82 -25.26 -14.27 3.25
N SER A 83 -25.19 -13.08 2.64
CA SER A 83 -24.42 -12.80 1.43
C SER A 83 -22.92 -13.01 1.63
N LEU A 84 -22.38 -12.59 2.78
CA LEU A 84 -21.00 -12.86 3.18
C LEU A 84 -20.73 -14.36 3.27
N ARG A 85 -21.60 -15.11 3.95
CA ARG A 85 -21.46 -16.56 4.11
C ARG A 85 -21.45 -17.30 2.78
N SER A 86 -22.35 -16.93 1.87
CA SER A 86 -22.41 -17.49 0.51
C SER A 86 -21.14 -17.18 -0.28
N THR A 87 -20.65 -15.95 -0.21
CA THR A 87 -19.42 -15.52 -0.88
C THR A 87 -18.19 -16.25 -0.34
N LEU A 88 -18.07 -16.41 0.98
CA LEU A 88 -17.02 -17.19 1.63
C LEU A 88 -17.06 -18.67 1.23
N SER A 89 -18.24 -19.27 1.17
CA SER A 89 -18.39 -20.67 0.77
C SER A 89 -17.91 -20.89 -0.66
N ARG A 90 -18.30 -20.02 -1.59
CA ARG A 90 -17.85 -20.09 -3.00
C ARG A 90 -16.35 -19.81 -3.12
N LEU A 91 -15.83 -18.84 -2.39
CA LEU A 91 -14.40 -18.53 -2.39
C LEU A 91 -13.58 -19.71 -1.86
N ARG A 92 -13.98 -20.34 -0.75
CA ARG A 92 -13.27 -21.52 -0.21
C ARG A 92 -13.24 -22.70 -1.18
N ALA A 93 -14.32 -22.90 -1.95
CA ALA A 93 -14.37 -23.94 -2.96
C ALA A 93 -13.43 -23.64 -4.15
N ALA A 94 -13.22 -22.36 -4.49
CA ALA A 94 -12.35 -21.94 -5.58
C ALA A 94 -10.87 -21.82 -5.15
N GLN A 95 -10.61 -21.25 -3.97
CA GLN A 95 -9.30 -20.90 -3.43
C GLN A 95 -9.31 -20.94 -1.89
N SER A 96 -9.03 -22.11 -1.30
CA SER A 96 -9.09 -22.33 0.14
C SER A 96 -8.03 -21.60 0.95
N HIS A 97 -6.91 -21.24 0.35
CA HIS A 97 -5.74 -20.66 1.04
C HIS A 97 -5.75 -19.13 1.11
N LEU A 98 -6.64 -18.46 0.37
CA LEU A 98 -6.62 -17.01 0.22
C LEU A 98 -7.03 -16.26 1.50
N LEU A 99 -7.95 -16.85 2.27
CA LEU A 99 -8.44 -16.31 3.53
C LEU A 99 -8.25 -17.30 4.67
N ALA A 100 -7.77 -16.81 5.81
CA ALA A 100 -7.73 -17.52 7.07
C ALA A 100 -8.98 -17.18 7.91
N PRO A 101 -9.90 -18.13 8.12
CA PRO A 101 -11.06 -17.90 8.98
C PRO A 101 -10.72 -18.09 10.46
N GLY A 102 -11.11 -17.15 11.31
CA GLY A 102 -11.16 -17.36 12.76
C GLY A 102 -12.58 -17.50 13.30
N PRO A 103 -12.75 -17.54 14.64
CA PRO A 103 -14.03 -17.85 15.31
C PRO A 103 -15.17 -16.85 15.04
N GLY A 104 -14.86 -15.67 14.51
CA GLY A 104 -15.84 -14.64 14.14
C GLY A 104 -15.32 -13.61 13.12
N ASP A 105 -14.10 -13.79 12.68
CA ASP A 105 -13.33 -12.87 11.85
C ASP A 105 -12.72 -13.59 10.64
N ILE A 106 -12.15 -12.77 9.76
CA ILE A 106 -11.51 -13.17 8.53
C ILE A 106 -10.23 -12.35 8.39
N ALA A 107 -9.14 -13.03 8.06
CA ALA A 107 -7.90 -12.41 7.64
C ALA A 107 -7.48 -13.00 6.29
N ILE A 108 -6.50 -12.38 5.65
CA ILE A 108 -5.74 -13.00 4.56
C ILE A 108 -4.92 -14.17 5.11
N GLY A 109 -4.73 -15.22 4.30
CA GLY A 109 -3.90 -16.37 4.66
C GLY A 109 -2.44 -15.98 4.93
N LEU A 110 -1.77 -16.66 5.86
CA LEU A 110 -0.40 -16.34 6.25
C LEU A 110 0.63 -16.52 5.12
N ASP A 111 0.35 -17.42 4.19
CA ASP A 111 1.22 -17.72 3.04
C ASP A 111 0.88 -16.85 1.80
N VAL A 112 0.00 -15.86 1.95
CA VAL A 112 -0.42 -14.96 0.87
C VAL A 112 0.38 -13.67 0.95
N THR A 113 1.04 -13.30 -0.15
CA THR A 113 1.67 -11.99 -0.29
C THR A 113 0.69 -10.98 -0.88
N VAL A 114 0.77 -9.73 -0.42
CA VAL A 114 -0.05 -8.62 -0.90
C VAL A 114 0.87 -7.47 -1.26
N ASP A 115 0.77 -6.99 -2.51
CA ASP A 115 1.63 -5.91 -3.02
C ASP A 115 1.52 -4.58 -2.24
N VAL A 116 0.34 -4.27 -1.71
CA VAL A 116 0.14 -3.11 -0.82
C VAL A 116 0.95 -3.23 0.46
N TRP A 117 1.00 -4.41 1.09
CA TRP A 117 1.80 -4.61 2.29
C TRP A 117 3.30 -4.47 2.03
N GLU A 118 3.77 -4.99 0.90
CA GLU A 118 5.17 -4.82 0.46
C GLU A 118 5.49 -3.32 0.30
N ARG A 119 4.57 -2.56 -0.30
CA ARG A 119 4.69 -1.12 -0.50
C ARG A 119 4.69 -0.34 0.81
N GLU A 120 3.80 -0.66 1.74
CA GLU A 120 3.72 -0.03 3.06
C GLU A 120 4.94 -0.36 3.91
N ALA A 121 5.41 -1.61 3.88
CA ALA A 121 6.63 -2.00 4.58
C ALA A 121 7.86 -1.26 4.04
N LEU A 122 7.96 -1.08 2.72
CA LEU A 122 9.01 -0.28 2.10
C LEU A 122 8.90 1.20 2.51
N ALA A 123 7.69 1.77 2.49
CA ALA A 123 7.44 3.14 2.95
C ALA A 123 7.88 3.33 4.41
N ALA A 124 7.53 2.37 5.28
CA ALA A 124 7.91 2.40 6.68
C ALA A 124 9.43 2.33 6.87
N ARG A 125 10.16 1.51 6.09
CA ARG A 125 11.63 1.48 6.14
C ARG A 125 12.23 2.81 5.69
N VAL A 126 11.80 3.34 4.56
CA VAL A 126 12.29 4.63 4.03
C VAL A 126 12.01 5.78 4.99
N SER A 127 10.87 5.78 5.68
CA SER A 127 10.54 6.84 6.64
C SER A 127 11.32 6.75 7.95
N ASN A 128 11.73 5.55 8.38
CA ASN A 128 12.31 5.34 9.72
C ASN A 128 13.81 5.01 9.70
N ASP A 129 14.37 4.65 8.55
CA ASP A 129 15.78 4.31 8.38
C ASP A 129 16.40 5.18 7.27
N ARG A 130 17.37 5.99 7.69
CA ARG A 130 18.07 6.94 6.81
C ARG A 130 18.93 6.24 5.77
N GLU A 131 19.54 5.10 6.11
CA GLU A 131 20.34 4.33 5.14
C GLU A 131 19.41 3.77 4.05
N ALA A 132 18.28 3.20 4.47
CA ALA A 132 17.24 2.73 3.55
C ALA A 132 16.73 3.89 2.68
N ALA A 133 16.44 5.07 3.24
CA ALA A 133 15.99 6.23 2.48
C ALA A 133 16.97 6.64 1.36
N VAL A 134 18.28 6.53 1.58
CA VAL A 134 19.28 6.89 0.57
C VAL A 134 19.37 5.87 -0.57
N HIS A 135 19.19 4.58 -0.27
CA HIS A 135 19.51 3.48 -1.19
C HIS A 135 18.29 2.85 -1.85
N GLU A 136 17.14 2.83 -1.18
CA GLU A 136 15.91 2.21 -1.68
C GLU A 136 15.29 3.03 -2.82
N THR A 137 14.73 2.33 -3.80
CA THR A 137 14.05 2.94 -4.95
C THR A 137 12.56 3.09 -4.67
N PHE A 138 12.18 4.07 -3.83
CA PHE A 138 10.78 4.29 -3.47
C PHE A 138 10.05 5.27 -4.39
N ALA A 139 10.71 6.40 -4.71
CA ALA A 139 10.13 7.49 -5.49
C ALA A 139 10.21 7.30 -7.02
N GLU A 140 10.85 6.24 -7.53
CA GLU A 140 10.84 5.94 -8.98
C GLU A 140 9.57 5.19 -9.42
N HIS A 141 8.85 4.58 -8.47
CA HIS A 141 7.52 4.02 -8.68
C HIS A 141 6.44 4.70 -7.81
N PRO A 142 6.27 6.03 -7.88
CA PRO A 142 5.42 6.73 -6.93
C PRO A 142 3.92 6.56 -7.20
N PHE A 143 3.52 5.97 -8.33
CA PHE A 143 2.13 5.98 -8.77
C PHE A 143 1.70 4.65 -9.37
N VAL A 144 1.11 3.81 -8.52
CA VAL A 144 0.25 2.74 -8.99
C VAL A 144 -1.06 2.87 -8.21
N GLU A 145 -2.15 3.20 -8.91
CA GLU A 145 -3.46 3.44 -8.29
C GLU A 145 -3.97 2.17 -7.61
N LEU A 146 -4.48 2.28 -6.37
CA LEU A 146 -5.15 1.16 -5.70
C LEU A 146 -6.48 0.85 -6.39
N LEU A 147 -6.66 -0.39 -6.85
CA LEU A 147 -7.91 -0.95 -7.38
C LEU A 147 -8.61 -0.03 -8.40
N PRO A 148 -7.96 0.33 -9.53
CA PRO A 148 -8.55 1.24 -10.51
C PRO A 148 -9.90 0.72 -11.03
N GLY A 149 -10.85 1.65 -11.19
CA GLY A 149 -12.23 1.34 -11.58
C GLY A 149 -13.15 0.89 -10.44
N TRP A 150 -12.64 0.80 -9.21
CA TRP A 150 -13.46 0.53 -8.03
C TRP A 150 -13.84 1.85 -7.35
N HIS A 151 -15.12 1.97 -7.01
CA HIS A 151 -15.72 3.22 -6.51
C HIS A 151 -16.38 3.03 -5.14
N ASP A 152 -16.15 1.87 -4.51
CA ASP A 152 -16.63 1.58 -3.16
C ASP A 152 -15.99 2.58 -2.16
N GLU A 153 -16.75 3.11 -1.20
CA GLU A 153 -16.28 4.17 -0.28
C GLU A 153 -15.02 3.77 0.50
N TRP A 154 -14.95 2.51 0.93
CA TRP A 154 -13.77 1.97 1.63
C TRP A 154 -12.51 1.97 0.74
N VAL A 155 -12.64 1.85 -0.59
CA VAL A 155 -11.50 1.98 -1.52
C VAL A 155 -11.00 3.41 -1.55
N MET A 156 -11.91 4.39 -1.53
CA MET A 156 -11.55 5.81 -1.55
C MET A 156 -10.77 6.19 -0.29
N PHE A 157 -11.23 5.74 0.87
CA PHE A 157 -10.51 5.92 2.14
C PHE A 157 -9.10 5.32 2.10
N GLU A 158 -8.95 4.08 1.62
CA GLU A 158 -7.64 3.44 1.53
C GLU A 158 -6.72 4.09 0.50
N ARG A 159 -7.26 4.62 -0.61
CA ARG A 159 -6.49 5.41 -1.57
C ARG A 159 -5.90 6.67 -0.93
N ASP A 160 -6.69 7.38 -0.14
CA ASP A 160 -6.23 8.58 0.56
C ASP A 160 -5.20 8.23 1.63
N ARG A 161 -5.42 7.16 2.41
CA ARG A 161 -4.45 6.64 3.38
C ARG A 161 -3.11 6.27 2.72
N LEU A 162 -3.13 5.51 1.62
CA LEU A 162 -1.92 5.12 0.89
C LEU A 162 -1.22 6.32 0.25
N ARG A 163 -1.98 7.33 -0.21
CA ARG A 163 -1.42 8.60 -0.71
C ARG A 163 -0.61 9.29 0.39
N GLU A 164 -1.18 9.44 1.58
CA GLU A 164 -0.49 10.06 2.73
C GLU A 164 0.79 9.32 3.12
N ILE A 165 0.73 7.99 3.26
CA ILE A 165 1.91 7.15 3.57
C ILE A 165 3.00 7.34 2.49
N THR A 166 2.59 7.35 1.22
CA THR A 166 3.52 7.51 0.10
C THR A 166 4.18 8.88 0.11
N ILE A 167 3.42 9.95 0.37
CA ILE A 167 3.99 11.30 0.42
C ILE A 167 5.01 11.42 1.55
N HIS A 168 4.68 10.94 2.76
CA HIS A 168 5.59 11.00 3.90
C HIS A 168 6.92 10.26 3.64
N ALA A 169 6.85 9.08 3.02
CA ALA A 169 8.06 8.34 2.65
C ALA A 169 8.88 9.07 1.57
N ILE A 170 8.24 9.73 0.60
CA ILE A 170 8.95 10.56 -0.40
C ILE A 170 9.63 11.77 0.25
N GLU A 171 8.95 12.45 1.18
CA GLU A 171 9.51 13.60 1.92
C GLU A 171 10.73 13.17 2.75
N ALA A 172 10.64 12.05 3.47
CA ALA A 172 11.76 11.46 4.21
C ALA A 172 12.92 11.09 3.27
N GLN A 173 12.61 10.49 2.12
CA GLN A 173 13.61 10.13 1.12
C GLN A 173 14.35 11.35 0.57
N ALA A 174 13.61 12.39 0.17
CA ALA A 174 14.19 13.63 -0.35
C ALA A 174 15.08 14.31 0.68
N THR A 175 14.65 14.31 1.95
CA THR A 175 15.41 14.86 3.08
C THR A 175 16.72 14.11 3.26
N ALA A 176 16.69 12.78 3.36
CA ALA A 176 17.89 11.96 3.53
C ALA A 176 18.91 12.15 2.39
N LEU A 177 18.43 12.25 1.15
CA LEU A 177 19.26 12.53 -0.03
C LEU A 177 19.90 13.93 0.02
N ALA A 178 19.15 14.92 0.50
CA ALA A 178 19.64 16.29 0.62
C ALA A 178 20.74 16.42 1.69
N GLU A 179 20.62 15.69 2.79
CA GLU A 179 21.60 15.73 3.88
C GLU A 179 22.97 15.15 3.44
N ILE A 180 22.99 14.17 2.54
CA ILE A 180 24.23 13.68 1.91
C ILE A 180 24.65 14.51 0.69
N ARG A 181 24.05 15.70 0.50
CA ARG A 181 24.26 16.63 -0.61
C ARG A 181 24.00 16.03 -2.00
N SER A 182 23.17 14.99 -2.09
CA SER A 182 22.74 14.40 -3.36
C SER A 182 21.54 15.17 -3.93
N PHE A 183 21.71 16.48 -4.16
CA PHE A 183 20.62 17.37 -4.60
C PHE A 183 20.00 16.94 -5.94
N ALA A 184 20.83 16.41 -6.85
CA ALA A 184 20.40 15.87 -8.13
C ALA A 184 19.39 14.72 -8.01
N ARG A 185 19.42 13.96 -6.89
CA ARG A 185 18.41 12.94 -6.56
C ARG A 185 17.28 13.51 -5.71
N ALA A 186 17.60 14.35 -4.73
CA ALA A 186 16.62 14.90 -3.77
C ALA A 186 15.50 15.73 -4.44
N ILE A 187 15.86 16.60 -5.39
CA ILE A 187 14.91 17.50 -6.08
C ILE A 187 13.86 16.71 -6.90
N PRO A 188 14.23 15.80 -7.82
CA PRO A 188 13.24 15.01 -8.55
C PRO A 188 12.40 14.09 -7.63
N THR A 189 12.98 13.61 -6.53
CA THR A 189 12.25 12.85 -5.49
C THR A 189 11.12 13.69 -4.88
N ILE A 190 11.39 14.89 -4.36
CA ILE A 190 10.34 15.70 -3.73
C ILE A 190 9.27 16.17 -4.71
N TYR A 191 9.60 16.34 -5.99
CA TYR A 191 8.59 16.60 -7.03
C TYR A 191 7.56 15.48 -7.16
N ALA A 192 7.86 14.24 -6.76
CA ALA A 192 6.86 13.17 -6.73
C ALA A 192 5.77 13.43 -5.68
N ALA A 193 6.12 13.95 -4.50
CA ALA A 193 5.16 14.36 -3.47
C ALA A 193 4.26 15.51 -3.96
N MET A 194 4.86 16.52 -4.61
CA MET A 194 4.11 17.67 -5.14
C MET A 194 3.16 17.31 -6.29
N ARG A 195 3.40 16.19 -6.99
CA ARG A 195 2.46 15.65 -7.99
C ARG A 195 1.29 14.91 -7.32
N LEU A 196 1.51 14.27 -6.17
CA LEU A 196 0.47 13.59 -5.40
C LEU A 196 -0.46 14.60 -4.73
N ASP A 197 0.12 15.64 -4.14
CA ASP A 197 -0.63 16.73 -3.51
C ASP A 197 0.03 18.09 -3.80
N PRO A 198 -0.47 18.82 -4.81
CA PRO A 198 0.04 20.13 -5.19
C PRO A 198 -0.15 21.25 -4.15
N LEU A 199 -0.99 21.03 -3.13
CA LEU A 199 -1.29 21.98 -2.05
C LEU A 199 -0.59 21.63 -0.74
N ARG A 200 0.19 20.55 -0.70
CA ARG A 200 0.90 20.11 0.49
C ARG A 200 2.08 21.02 0.83
N GLU A 201 1.95 21.73 1.95
CA GLU A 201 2.97 22.67 2.40
C GLU A 201 4.28 21.98 2.81
N SER A 202 4.22 20.81 3.46
CA SER A 202 5.44 20.09 3.89
C SER A 202 6.33 19.71 2.72
N ALA A 203 5.75 19.27 1.59
CA ALA A 203 6.52 18.94 0.39
C ALA A 203 7.22 20.19 -0.19
N VAL A 204 6.54 21.33 -0.19
CA VAL A 204 7.09 22.62 -0.65
C VAL A 204 8.19 23.10 0.29
N ARG A 205 8.01 22.94 1.60
CA ARG A 205 9.02 23.23 2.61
C ARG A 205 10.29 22.43 2.38
N THR A 206 10.18 21.11 2.23
CA THR A 206 11.31 20.24 1.93
C THR A 206 12.04 20.67 0.65
N LEU A 207 11.32 21.01 -0.42
CA LEU A 207 11.95 21.53 -1.65
C LEU A 207 12.70 22.86 -1.42
N ILE A 208 12.14 23.77 -0.64
CA ILE A 208 12.78 25.03 -0.27
C ILE A 208 14.07 24.78 0.53
N GLU A 209 14.02 23.91 1.55
CA GLU A 209 15.17 23.53 2.36
C GLU A 209 16.28 22.90 1.50
N ILE A 210 15.92 22.03 0.56
CA ILE A 210 16.85 21.44 -0.42
C ILE A 210 17.55 22.53 -1.24
N HIS A 211 16.79 23.47 -1.80
CA HIS A 211 17.38 24.57 -2.58
C HIS A 211 18.25 25.49 -1.72
N LEU A 212 17.89 25.74 -0.47
CA LEU A 212 18.71 26.54 0.44
C LEU A 212 20.02 25.80 0.79
N ALA A 213 19.99 24.49 1.01
CA ALA A 213 21.16 23.66 1.25
C ALA A 213 22.09 23.55 0.03
N GLU A 214 21.53 23.58 -1.18
CA GLU A 214 22.24 23.70 -2.46
C GLU A 214 22.84 25.11 -2.66
N GLY A 215 22.37 26.11 -1.90
CA GLY A 215 22.77 27.53 -2.03
C GLY A 215 21.94 28.32 -3.04
N ASN A 216 20.91 27.71 -3.62
CA ASN A 216 20.06 28.27 -4.67
C ASN A 216 18.89 29.08 -4.12
N ARG A 217 19.20 30.24 -3.54
CA ARG A 217 18.21 31.13 -2.89
C ARG A 217 17.11 31.61 -3.85
N ALA A 218 17.45 31.81 -5.13
CA ALA A 218 16.49 32.24 -6.15
C ALA A 218 15.41 31.17 -6.40
N GLN A 219 15.80 29.88 -6.48
CA GLN A 219 14.84 28.80 -6.63
C GLN A 219 13.98 28.61 -5.38
N ALA A 220 14.57 28.73 -4.20
CA ALA A 220 13.82 28.68 -2.94
C ALA A 220 12.73 29.77 -2.88
N ALA A 221 13.09 31.03 -3.20
CA ALA A 221 12.15 32.13 -3.27
C ALA A 221 11.04 31.91 -4.31
N ARG A 222 11.39 31.43 -5.51
CA ARG A 222 10.40 31.11 -6.56
C ARG A 222 9.41 30.04 -6.13
N CYS A 223 9.87 28.98 -5.45
CA CYS A 223 9.00 27.91 -4.96
C CYS A 223 7.95 28.47 -4.00
N TYR A 224 8.36 29.30 -3.03
CA TYR A 224 7.45 29.94 -2.08
C TYR A 224 6.41 30.83 -2.75
N LEU A 225 6.84 31.72 -3.65
CA LEU A 225 5.92 32.63 -4.34
C LEU A 225 4.90 31.85 -5.18
N THR A 226 5.35 30.84 -5.93
CA THR A 226 4.47 29.98 -6.74
C THR A 226 3.45 29.25 -5.88
N PHE A 227 3.89 28.71 -4.73
CA PHE A 227 3.01 28.00 -3.81
C PHE A 227 2.00 28.93 -3.15
N ARG A 228 2.42 30.10 -2.68
CA ARG A 228 1.55 31.14 -2.12
C ARG A 228 0.45 31.52 -3.11
N ASP A 229 0.82 31.80 -4.36
CA ASP A 229 -0.13 32.21 -5.37
C ASP A 229 -1.14 31.07 -5.68
N ARG A 230 -0.69 29.81 -5.64
CA ARG A 230 -1.57 28.63 -5.77
C ARG A 230 -2.53 28.46 -4.58
N LEU A 231 -2.06 28.61 -3.35
CA LEU A 231 -2.90 28.52 -2.15
C LEU A 231 -3.98 29.61 -2.15
N ARG A 232 -3.61 30.85 -2.47
CA ARG A 232 -4.57 31.95 -2.60
C ARG A 232 -5.62 31.68 -3.67
N ALA A 233 -5.21 31.17 -4.83
CA ALA A 233 -6.12 30.86 -5.93
C ALA A 233 -7.09 29.72 -5.62
N THR A 234 -6.66 28.71 -4.84
CA THR A 234 -7.42 27.47 -4.63
C THR A 234 -8.21 27.47 -3.33
N LEU A 235 -7.60 27.96 -2.25
CA LEU A 235 -8.12 27.88 -0.88
C LEU A 235 -8.33 29.24 -0.22
N GLN A 236 -7.89 30.34 -0.86
CA GLN A 236 -7.97 31.71 -0.32
C GLN A 236 -7.25 31.88 1.04
N ILE A 237 -6.17 31.12 1.24
CA ILE A 237 -5.32 31.19 2.44
C ILE A 237 -3.88 31.58 2.07
N GLU A 238 -3.12 31.99 3.09
CA GLU A 238 -1.68 32.21 3.01
C GLU A 238 -0.90 30.95 3.41
N PRO A 239 0.36 30.80 2.96
CA PRO A 239 1.30 29.86 3.55
C PRO A 239 1.50 30.12 5.04
N SER A 240 1.87 29.09 5.80
CA SER A 240 2.16 29.25 7.22
C SER A 240 3.33 30.22 7.48
N ASP A 241 3.35 30.79 8.69
CA ASP A 241 4.47 31.60 9.18
C ASP A 241 5.78 30.82 9.20
N GLU A 242 5.73 29.51 9.44
CA GLU A 242 6.90 28.64 9.45
C GLU A 242 7.54 28.59 8.06
N LEU A 243 6.73 28.38 7.01
CA LEU A 243 7.22 28.40 5.64
C LEU A 243 7.68 29.81 5.22
N GLY A 244 6.94 30.84 5.64
CA GLY A 244 7.31 32.25 5.43
C GLY A 244 8.67 32.58 6.06
N GLY A 245 8.94 32.10 7.27
CA GLY A 245 10.19 32.33 8.00
C GLY A 245 11.45 31.86 7.26
N LEU A 246 11.34 30.83 6.42
CA LEU A 246 12.46 30.32 5.60
C LEU A 246 12.85 31.28 4.47
N ILE A 247 11.90 32.06 3.94
CA ILE A 247 12.06 32.80 2.68
C ILE A 247 11.98 34.32 2.84
N LEU A 248 11.07 34.83 3.67
CA LEU A 248 10.84 36.27 3.81
C LEU A 248 12.12 37.07 4.16
N PRO A 249 13.04 36.59 5.02
CA PRO A 249 14.31 37.29 5.27
C PRO A 249 15.22 37.39 4.04
N LEU A 250 15.05 36.50 3.05
CA LEU A 250 15.83 36.50 1.81
C LEU A 250 15.35 37.56 0.84
N LEU A 251 14.04 37.80 0.81
CA LEU A 251 13.39 38.78 -0.05
C LEU A 251 13.62 40.22 0.42
N GLN A 252 13.81 40.42 1.73
CA GLN A 252 13.99 41.74 2.34
C GLN A 252 15.41 42.31 2.20
N ARG A 253 16.40 41.50 1.79
CA ARG A 253 17.80 41.91 1.63
C ARG A 253 18.11 42.65 0.32
N VAL A 254 17.09 42.97 -0.48
CA VAL A 254 17.21 43.89 -1.62
C VAL A 254 16.96 45.31 -1.11
N ARG A 255 17.95 45.91 -0.45
CA ARG A 255 18.07 47.36 -0.25
C ARG A 255 19.54 47.76 -0.28
#